data_AF-A0A2G9M6A1-F1
#
_entry.id   AF-A0A2G9M6A1-F1
#
_cell.length_a   1.000
_cell.length_b   1.000
_cell.length_c   1.000
_cell.angle_alpha   90.00
_cell.angle_beta   90.00
_cell.angle_gamma   90.00
#
_symmetry.space_group_name_H-M   'P 1'
#
loop_
_entity.id
_entity.type
_entity.pdbx_description
1 polymer ?
#
loop_
_entity_poly.entity_id
_entity_poly.type
_entity_poly.pdbx_seq_one_letter_code
_entity_poly.pdbx_strand_id
1 'polypeptide(L)'
;MVSSFLQQIYGQFITLLTAPNSHPDMIWIVLPLLVIITLMIFYFSRYQDEELGWNTALGNSLVLIFVSLDLFRTIFNADSGSMHNFTINVGATIISFLLLLEGFFLLFINFNHILPKRIAFLVSSPLSVNITAYVAIAMIYSQIVIGLTTIIAAILFFLAILSCFALLNLILKRWWRYINRLKSKEKIDDVKKVKKVVQKTKKELKETEKKIKKAAKEEKKEVKQKQKEWKVLEHALHNHRKKKNDNHKNRNRKKR
;
A
#
# COMPACT_ATOMS: atom_id res chain seq x y z
N MET A 1 7.53 1.20 52.92
CA MET A 1 7.42 -0.06 52.16
C MET A 1 6.81 0.12 50.79
N VAL A 2 5.64 0.78 50.64
CA VAL A 2 5.04 1.01 49.31
C VAL A 2 5.91 1.91 48.41
N SER A 3 6.49 2.98 48.97
CA SER A 3 7.39 3.88 48.23
C SER A 3 8.63 3.18 47.67
N SER A 4 9.27 2.32 48.47
CA SER A 4 10.45 1.57 48.05
C SER A 4 10.13 0.54 46.96
N PHE A 5 8.95 -0.09 47.01
CA PHE A 5 8.51 -1.05 45.99
C PHE A 5 8.25 -0.37 44.64
N LEU A 6 7.52 0.75 44.62
CA LEU A 6 7.28 1.52 43.40
C LEU A 6 8.58 2.08 42.80
N GLN A 7 9.51 2.52 43.65
CA GLN A 7 10.83 2.99 43.23
C GLN A 7 11.64 1.86 42.56
N GLN A 8 11.57 0.63 43.07
CA GLN A 8 12.22 -0.52 42.43
C GLN A 8 11.60 -0.85 41.07
N ILE A 9 10.26 -0.86 40.95
CA ILE A 9 9.59 -1.09 39.66
C ILE A 9 9.99 -0.01 38.65
N TYR A 10 9.97 1.26 39.06
CA TYR A 10 10.38 2.37 38.21
C TYR A 10 11.85 2.25 37.78
N GLY A 11 12.76 1.93 38.70
CA GLY A 11 14.17 1.70 38.39
C GLY A 11 14.38 0.58 37.37
N GLN A 12 13.69 -0.55 37.54
CA GLN A 12 13.75 -1.66 36.59
C GLN A 12 13.15 -1.28 35.22
N PHE A 13 12.04 -0.54 35.21
CA PHE A 13 11.42 -0.05 33.97
C PHE A 13 12.39 0.84 33.17
N ILE A 14 13.05 1.79 33.84
CA ILE A 14 14.04 2.66 33.19
C ILE A 14 15.23 1.85 32.69
N THR A 15 15.70 0.86 33.47
CA THR A 15 16.79 -0.02 33.05
C THR A 15 16.43 -0.79 31.78
N LEU A 16 15.21 -1.32 31.65
CA LEU A 16 14.74 -1.99 30.42
C LEU A 16 14.65 -1.03 29.22
N LEU A 17 14.24 0.21 29.47
CA LEU A 17 14.13 1.25 28.44
C LEU A 17 15.51 1.69 27.93
N THR A 18 16.50 1.80 28.81
CA THR A 18 17.85 2.30 28.49
C THR A 18 18.87 1.19 28.24
N ALA A 19 18.48 -0.09 28.35
CA ALA A 19 19.34 -1.24 28.10
C ALA A 19 20.17 -1.15 26.79
N PRO A 20 19.63 -0.73 25.62
CA PRO A 20 20.43 -0.61 24.40
C PRO A 20 21.58 0.39 24.51
N ASN A 21 21.43 1.42 25.35
CA ASN A 21 22.46 2.43 25.57
C ASN A 21 23.56 1.93 26.52
N SER A 22 23.19 1.13 27.52
CA SER A 22 24.14 0.55 28.48
C SER A 22 24.84 -0.71 27.96
N HIS A 23 24.21 -1.43 27.03
CA HIS A 23 24.71 -2.69 26.46
C HIS A 23 24.74 -2.64 24.92
N PRO A 24 25.72 -1.94 24.31
CA PRO A 24 25.77 -1.73 22.87
C PRO A 24 25.74 -3.02 22.03
N ASP A 25 26.27 -4.13 22.56
CA ASP A 25 26.25 -5.42 21.86
C ASP A 25 24.83 -5.92 21.55
N MET A 26 23.84 -5.55 22.37
CA MET A 26 22.44 -5.94 22.12
C MET A 26 21.83 -5.20 20.92
N ILE A 27 22.41 -4.07 20.49
CA ILE A 27 21.91 -3.27 19.36
C ILE A 27 21.89 -4.12 18.09
N TRP A 28 22.85 -5.01 17.90
CA TRP A 28 22.94 -5.87 16.71
C TRP A 28 21.73 -6.80 16.55
N ILE A 29 21.07 -7.15 17.66
CA ILE A 29 19.90 -8.02 17.68
C ILE A 29 18.62 -7.18 17.71
N VAL A 30 18.61 -6.10 18.51
CA VAL A 30 17.45 -5.21 18.65
C VAL A 30 17.15 -4.43 17.38
N LEU A 31 18.17 -3.96 16.66
CA LEU A 31 17.98 -3.12 15.48
C LEU A 31 17.17 -3.82 14.38
N PRO A 32 17.48 -5.07 13.97
CA PRO A 32 16.62 -5.82 13.06
C PRO A 32 15.16 -5.95 13.54
N LEU A 33 14.94 -6.21 14.82
CA LEU A 33 13.58 -6.32 15.40
C LEU A 33 12.79 -5.01 15.25
N LEU A 34 13.44 -3.87 15.54
CA LEU A 34 12.83 -2.53 15.43
C LEU A 34 12.54 -2.16 13.98
N VAL A 35 13.47 -2.48 13.06
CA VAL A 35 13.27 -2.25 11.62
C VAL A 35 12.07 -3.07 11.12
N ILE A 36 11.98 -4.35 11.49
CA ILE A 36 10.85 -5.20 11.12
C ILE A 36 9.53 -4.65 11.68
N ILE A 37 9.45 -4.30 12.97
CA ILE A 37 8.22 -3.73 13.54
C ILE A 37 7.81 -2.47 12.78
N THR A 38 8.76 -1.58 12.54
CA THR A 38 8.50 -0.30 11.89
C THR A 38 7.99 -0.51 10.46
N LEU A 39 8.71 -1.30 9.65
CA LEU A 39 8.30 -1.62 8.29
C LEU A 39 6.90 -2.27 8.25
N MET A 40 6.63 -3.22 9.14
CA MET A 40 5.34 -3.90 9.20
C MET A 40 4.19 -2.95 9.58
N ILE A 41 4.43 -2.02 10.51
CA ILE A 41 3.45 -0.98 10.87
C ILE A 41 3.17 -0.05 9.68
N PHE A 42 4.21 0.43 9.01
CA PHE A 42 4.04 1.27 7.82
C PHE A 42 3.32 0.53 6.70
N TYR A 43 3.67 -0.73 6.46
CA TYR A 43 3.07 -1.60 5.46
C TYR A 43 1.57 -1.78 5.70
N PHE A 44 1.17 -2.31 6.87
CA PHE A 44 -0.25 -2.55 7.17
C PHE A 44 -1.06 -1.28 7.38
N SER A 45 -0.42 -0.17 7.75
CA SER A 45 -1.12 1.11 7.78
C SER A 45 -1.49 1.61 6.37
N ARG A 46 -0.68 1.27 5.35
CA ARG A 46 -0.91 1.61 3.95
C ARG A 46 -1.89 0.64 3.29
N TYR A 47 -1.71 -0.66 3.51
CA TYR A 47 -2.50 -1.73 2.91
C TYR A 47 -3.48 -2.31 3.95
N GLN A 48 -4.52 -1.53 4.29
CA GLN A 48 -5.47 -1.88 5.37
C GLN A 48 -6.34 -3.10 5.06
N ASP A 49 -6.50 -3.43 3.77
CA ASP A 49 -7.31 -4.54 3.29
C ASP A 49 -6.50 -5.85 3.22
N GLU A 50 -5.19 -5.81 3.46
CA GLU A 50 -4.35 -7.01 3.51
C GLU A 50 -4.31 -7.61 4.92
N GLU A 51 -4.58 -8.90 5.00
CA GLU A 51 -4.46 -9.67 6.24
C GLU A 51 -3.02 -10.17 6.44
N LEU A 52 -2.63 -10.39 7.71
CA LEU A 52 -1.37 -11.07 8.01
C LEU A 52 -1.39 -12.48 7.38
N GLY A 53 -0.35 -12.85 6.63
CA GLY A 53 -0.24 -14.19 6.06
C GLY A 53 0.34 -15.20 7.05
N TRP A 54 0.02 -16.48 6.87
CA TRP A 54 0.62 -17.58 7.64
C TRP A 54 2.13 -17.64 7.50
N ASN A 55 2.68 -17.30 6.33
CA ASN A 55 4.13 -17.20 6.11
C ASN A 55 4.77 -16.13 7.01
N THR A 56 4.09 -15.01 7.23
CA THR A 56 4.56 -13.95 8.14
C THR A 56 4.50 -14.40 9.60
N ALA A 57 3.39 -15.03 10.01
CA ALA A 57 3.24 -15.58 11.36
C ALA A 57 4.31 -16.65 11.66
N LEU A 58 4.56 -17.55 10.71
CA LEU A 58 5.62 -18.54 10.77
C LEU A 58 7.00 -17.88 10.83
N GLY A 59 7.27 -16.89 9.97
CA GLY A 59 8.53 -16.12 10.01
C GLY A 59 8.79 -15.48 11.37
N ASN A 60 7.76 -14.90 12.01
CA ASN A 60 7.89 -14.31 13.35
C ASN A 60 8.22 -15.38 14.41
N SER A 61 7.67 -16.59 14.32
CA SER A 61 8.04 -17.65 15.26
C SER A 61 9.53 -18.04 15.19
N LEU A 62 10.13 -17.99 13.99
CA LEU A 62 11.58 -18.19 13.81
C LEU A 62 12.41 -17.09 14.46
N VAL A 63 11.89 -15.85 14.55
CA VAL A 63 12.56 -14.76 15.25
C VAL A 63 12.72 -15.07 16.74
N LEU A 64 11.70 -15.61 17.42
CA LEU A 64 11.80 -16.02 18.83
C LEU A 64 12.82 -17.13 19.03
N ILE A 65 12.86 -18.11 18.12
CA ILE A 65 13.85 -19.20 18.15
C ILE A 65 15.26 -18.63 17.99
N PHE A 66 15.47 -17.75 17.01
CA PHE A 66 16.77 -17.13 16.79
C PHE A 66 17.22 -16.29 18.00
N VAL A 67 16.33 -15.46 18.54
CA VAL A 67 16.63 -14.63 19.71
C VAL A 67 16.94 -15.51 20.93
N SER A 68 16.13 -16.53 21.21
CA SER A 68 16.40 -17.42 22.35
C SER A 68 17.74 -18.15 22.24
N LEU A 69 18.14 -18.59 21.05
CA LEU A 69 19.47 -19.16 20.81
C LEU A 69 20.59 -18.15 21.08
N ASP A 70 20.41 -16.89 20.69
CA ASP A 70 21.36 -15.83 21.03
C ASP A 70 21.43 -15.56 22.55
N LEU A 71 20.29 -15.59 23.25
CA LEU A 71 20.26 -15.43 24.70
C LEU A 71 20.99 -16.58 25.41
N PHE A 72 20.82 -17.83 24.93
CA PHE A 72 21.61 -18.96 25.44
C PHE A 72 23.11 -18.77 25.19
N ARG A 73 23.50 -18.32 24.00
CA ARG A 73 24.90 -17.97 23.68
C ARG A 73 25.44 -16.88 24.62
N THR A 74 24.62 -15.87 24.92
CA THR A 74 24.98 -14.78 25.83
C THR A 74 25.19 -15.27 27.26
N ILE A 75 24.30 -16.12 27.77
CA ILE A 75 24.45 -16.73 29.10
C ILE A 75 25.70 -17.62 29.15
N PHE A 76 25.94 -18.43 28.11
CA PHE A 76 27.12 -19.27 28.02
C PHE A 76 28.42 -18.46 28.12
N ASN A 77 28.48 -17.31 27.43
CA ASN A 77 29.66 -16.45 27.37
C ASN A 77 29.79 -15.42 28.51
N ALA A 78 28.91 -15.42 29.51
CA ALA A 78 28.90 -14.39 30.56
C ALA A 78 30.23 -14.30 31.35
N ASP A 79 30.87 -15.44 31.62
CA ASP A 79 32.18 -15.52 32.29
C ASP A 79 33.22 -16.20 31.37
N SER A 80 33.31 -17.53 31.44
CA SER A 80 34.38 -18.33 30.81
C SER A 80 33.93 -19.26 29.68
N GLY A 81 32.71 -19.09 29.16
CA GLY A 81 32.16 -20.04 28.18
C GLY A 81 31.87 -21.41 28.82
N SER A 82 31.25 -21.42 30.00
CA SER A 82 31.03 -22.65 30.78
C SER A 82 29.55 -22.96 30.94
N MET A 83 29.22 -24.26 30.94
CA MET A 83 27.88 -24.74 31.27
C MET A 83 27.43 -24.33 32.68
N HIS A 84 28.38 -24.04 33.58
CA HIS A 84 28.07 -23.55 34.93
C HIS A 84 27.32 -22.22 34.91
N ASN A 85 27.50 -21.39 33.87
CA ASN A 85 26.85 -20.09 33.75
C ASN A 85 25.32 -20.20 33.68
N PHE A 86 24.80 -21.30 33.13
CA PHE A 86 23.34 -21.56 33.13
C PHE A 86 22.78 -21.81 34.53
N THR A 87 23.60 -22.37 35.43
CA THR A 87 23.23 -22.64 36.83
C THR A 87 23.42 -21.44 37.74
N ILE A 88 24.34 -20.53 37.43
CA ILE A 88 24.47 -19.25 38.13
C ILE A 88 23.31 -18.32 37.72
N ASN A 89 23.02 -18.26 36.42
CA ASN A 89 22.02 -17.38 35.84
C ASN A 89 20.66 -18.08 35.62
N VAL A 90 20.17 -18.82 36.63
CA VAL A 90 18.96 -19.66 36.51
C VAL A 90 17.76 -18.90 35.95
N GLY A 91 17.53 -17.66 36.41
CA GLY A 91 16.42 -16.83 35.93
C GLY A 91 16.50 -16.52 34.43
N ALA A 92 17.68 -16.15 33.95
CA ALA A 92 17.91 -15.88 32.53
C ALA A 92 17.80 -17.16 31.68
N THR A 93 18.30 -18.28 32.19
CA THR A 93 18.18 -19.60 31.55
C THR A 93 16.72 -20.01 31.40
N ILE A 94 15.90 -19.85 32.44
CA ILE A 94 14.45 -20.15 32.40
C ILE A 94 13.75 -19.26 31.38
N ILE A 95 14.01 -17.94 31.37
CA ILE A 95 13.39 -17.02 30.42
C ILE A 95 13.77 -17.39 28.98
N SER A 96 15.06 -17.65 28.71
CA SER A 96 15.52 -18.04 27.37
C SER A 96 14.88 -19.35 26.91
N PHE A 97 14.73 -20.31 27.82
CA PHE A 97 14.08 -21.59 27.55
C PHE A 97 12.57 -21.43 27.28
N LEU A 98 11.86 -20.63 28.08
CA LEU A 98 10.45 -20.33 27.85
C LEU A 98 10.24 -19.63 26.51
N LEU A 99 11.13 -18.70 26.14
CA LEU A 99 11.08 -18.01 24.85
C LEU A 99 11.32 -18.98 23.68
N LEU A 100 12.25 -19.93 23.83
CA LEU A 100 12.48 -20.99 22.83
C LEU A 100 11.26 -21.89 22.68
N LEU A 101 10.66 -22.31 23.79
CA LEU A 101 9.43 -23.11 23.78
C LEU A 101 8.26 -22.36 23.15
N GLU A 102 8.09 -21.07 23.47
CA GLU A 102 7.11 -20.20 22.82
C GLU A 102 7.34 -20.13 21.31
N GLY A 103 8.59 -19.93 20.88
CA GLY A 103 8.97 -19.94 19.47
C GLY A 103 8.58 -21.24 18.75
N PHE A 104 8.93 -22.41 19.31
CA PHE A 104 8.53 -23.69 18.74
C PHE A 104 7.03 -23.95 18.78
N PHE A 105 6.35 -23.52 19.85
CA PHE A 105 4.91 -23.66 19.99
C PHE A 105 4.17 -22.83 18.94
N LEU A 106 4.57 -21.56 18.73
CA LEU A 106 4.03 -20.72 17.68
C LEU A 106 4.37 -21.26 16.29
N LEU A 107 5.57 -21.77 16.08
CA LEU A 107 5.97 -22.41 14.83
C LEU A 107 5.03 -23.58 14.50
N PHE A 108 4.78 -24.46 15.48
CA PHE A 108 3.90 -25.62 15.31
C PHE A 108 2.46 -25.21 15.03
N ILE A 109 1.92 -24.24 15.78
CA ILE A 109 0.56 -23.72 15.57
C ILE A 109 0.41 -23.07 14.20
N ASN A 110 1.38 -22.26 13.79
CA ASN A 110 1.32 -21.52 12.53
C ASN A 110 1.52 -22.44 11.33
N PHE A 111 2.39 -23.44 11.44
CA PHE A 111 2.60 -24.44 10.39
C PHE A 111 1.36 -25.31 10.17
N ASN A 112 0.76 -25.81 11.26
CA ASN A 112 -0.41 -26.70 11.20
C ASN A 112 -1.76 -25.95 11.18
N HIS A 113 -1.76 -24.62 11.24
CA HIS A 113 -2.96 -23.79 11.23
C HIS A 113 -3.98 -24.14 12.35
N ILE A 114 -3.47 -24.50 13.54
CA ILE A 114 -4.29 -25.08 14.63
C ILE A 114 -5.26 -24.06 15.23
N LEU A 115 -4.84 -22.80 15.36
CA LEU A 115 -5.66 -21.73 15.93
C LEU A 115 -6.45 -20.97 14.86
N PRO A 116 -7.63 -20.43 15.20
CA PRO A 116 -8.33 -19.48 14.34
C PRO A 116 -7.42 -18.30 13.96
N LYS A 117 -7.45 -17.89 12.68
CA LYS A 117 -6.61 -16.81 12.13
C LYS A 117 -6.47 -15.60 13.04
N ARG A 118 -7.58 -15.11 13.61
CA ARG A 118 -7.59 -13.92 14.50
C ARG A 118 -6.70 -14.10 15.73
N ILE A 119 -6.70 -15.28 16.34
CA ILE A 119 -5.90 -15.58 17.53
C ILE A 119 -4.46 -15.84 17.11
N ALA A 120 -4.25 -16.68 16.10
CA ALA A 120 -2.92 -16.99 15.58
C ALA A 120 -2.14 -15.72 15.20
N PHE A 121 -2.79 -14.80 14.49
CA PHE A 121 -2.17 -13.56 14.03
C PHE A 121 -2.04 -12.50 15.12
N LEU A 122 -2.82 -12.56 16.20
CA LEU A 122 -2.65 -11.69 17.36
C LEU A 122 -1.39 -12.07 18.14
N VAL A 123 -1.25 -13.37 18.44
CA VAL A 123 -0.12 -13.89 19.23
C VAL A 123 1.16 -13.89 18.40
N SER A 124 1.08 -14.27 17.12
CA SER A 124 2.22 -14.29 16.19
C SER A 124 2.39 -12.98 15.43
N SER A 125 1.79 -11.88 15.90
CA SER A 125 1.97 -10.58 15.24
C SER A 125 3.43 -10.13 15.38
N PRO A 126 4.00 -9.42 14.38
CA PRO A 126 5.36 -8.88 14.50
C PRO A 126 5.52 -8.00 15.75
N LEU A 127 4.46 -7.31 16.16
CA LEU A 127 4.45 -6.46 17.34
C LEU A 127 4.59 -7.28 18.63
N SER A 128 3.73 -8.28 18.82
CA SER A 128 3.75 -9.14 20.01
C SER A 128 5.10 -9.85 20.12
N VAL A 129 5.52 -10.52 19.05
CA VAL A 129 6.75 -11.31 19.00
C VAL A 129 8.00 -10.46 19.24
N ASN A 130 8.15 -9.34 18.52
CA ASN A 130 9.37 -8.54 18.62
C ASN A 130 9.45 -7.77 19.95
N ILE A 131 8.32 -7.37 20.56
CA ILE A 131 8.35 -6.77 21.89
C ILE A 131 8.70 -7.83 22.95
N THR A 132 8.12 -9.04 22.89
CA THR A 132 8.49 -10.13 23.79
C THR A 132 9.99 -10.44 23.68
N ALA A 133 10.50 -10.55 22.45
CA ALA A 133 11.93 -10.73 22.19
C ALA A 133 12.77 -9.59 22.78
N TYR A 134 12.39 -8.33 22.54
CA TYR A 134 13.11 -7.17 23.09
C TYR A 134 13.16 -7.21 24.61
N VAL A 135 12.03 -7.48 25.28
CA VAL A 135 11.98 -7.53 26.75
C VAL A 135 12.92 -8.59 27.29
N ALA A 136 12.92 -9.80 26.70
CA ALA A 136 13.83 -10.87 27.08
C ALA A 136 15.31 -10.48 26.87
N ILE A 137 15.63 -9.87 25.72
CA ILE A 137 16.97 -9.35 25.42
C ILE A 137 17.39 -8.32 26.47
N ALA A 138 16.57 -7.31 26.72
CA ALA A 138 16.88 -6.24 27.68
C ALA A 138 17.09 -6.79 29.09
N MET A 139 16.28 -7.75 29.53
CA MET A 139 16.42 -8.39 30.85
C MET A 139 17.74 -9.15 31.00
N ILE A 140 18.13 -9.92 29.98
CA ILE A 140 19.31 -10.79 30.04
C ILE A 140 20.60 -10.00 29.82
N TYR A 141 20.65 -9.13 28.81
CA TYR A 141 21.84 -8.30 28.56
C TYR A 141 22.12 -7.32 29.72
N SER A 142 21.08 -6.84 30.40
CA SER A 142 21.25 -5.95 31.56
C SER A 142 21.59 -6.69 32.85
N GLN A 143 21.70 -8.02 32.83
CA GLN A 143 21.99 -8.87 33.99
C GLN A 143 21.10 -8.55 35.20
N ILE A 144 19.84 -8.19 34.95
CA ILE A 144 18.91 -7.82 36.01
C ILE A 144 18.54 -9.07 36.80
N VAL A 145 18.58 -8.98 38.13
CA VAL A 145 18.08 -10.05 39.00
C VAL A 145 16.59 -10.23 38.75
N ILE A 146 16.21 -11.43 38.29
CA ILE A 146 14.82 -11.75 37.96
C ILE A 146 14.02 -11.95 39.24
N GLY A 147 13.26 -10.92 39.62
CA GLY A 147 12.33 -10.94 40.75
C GLY A 147 10.95 -10.42 40.36
N LEU A 148 10.03 -10.40 41.34
CA LEU A 148 8.65 -9.95 41.13
C LEU A 148 8.58 -8.49 40.60
N THR A 149 9.43 -7.60 41.11
CA THR A 149 9.50 -6.19 40.66
C THR A 149 9.95 -6.09 39.21
N THR A 150 10.93 -6.90 38.79
CA THR A 150 11.39 -6.98 37.39
C THR A 150 10.29 -7.48 36.46
N ILE A 151 9.54 -8.52 36.87
CA ILE A 151 8.42 -9.05 36.07
C ILE A 151 7.32 -7.99 35.91
N ILE A 152 6.94 -7.30 37.00
CA ILE A 152 5.93 -6.23 36.92
C ILE A 152 6.44 -5.09 36.02
N ALA A 153 7.71 -4.67 36.17
CA ALA A 153 8.31 -3.66 35.32
C ALA A 153 8.33 -4.08 33.84
N ALA A 154 8.65 -5.34 33.54
CA ALA A 154 8.64 -5.89 32.19
C ALA A 154 7.22 -5.89 31.57
N ILE A 155 6.19 -6.25 32.35
CA ILE A 155 4.79 -6.18 31.90
C ILE A 155 4.38 -4.74 31.62
N LEU A 156 4.68 -3.81 32.53
CA LEU A 156 4.38 -2.39 32.33
C LEU A 156 5.09 -1.81 31.11
N PHE A 157 6.35 -2.21 30.91
CA PHE A 157 7.14 -1.83 29.74
C PHE A 157 6.56 -2.39 28.44
N PHE A 158 6.18 -3.66 28.42
CA PHE A 158 5.50 -4.30 27.30
C PHE A 158 4.20 -3.56 26.92
N LEU A 159 3.35 -3.25 27.92
CA LEU A 159 2.10 -2.50 27.71
C LEU A 159 2.35 -1.06 27.25
N ALA A 160 3.38 -0.40 27.76
CA ALA A 160 3.75 0.96 27.35
C ALA A 160 4.19 0.99 25.87
N ILE A 161 5.02 0.04 25.43
CA ILE A 161 5.45 -0.06 24.03
C ILE A 161 4.25 -0.40 23.12
N LEU A 162 3.42 -1.37 23.52
CA LEU A 162 2.19 -1.67 22.77
C LEU A 162 1.30 -0.42 22.60
N SER A 163 1.13 0.36 23.66
CA SER A 163 0.36 1.60 23.63
C SER A 163 0.98 2.63 22.69
N CYS A 164 2.31 2.78 22.70
CA CYS A 164 3.03 3.67 21.80
C CYS A 164 2.81 3.29 20.33
N PHE A 165 2.97 2.02 19.97
CA PHE A 165 2.76 1.55 18.60
C PHE A 165 1.29 1.60 18.17
N ALA A 166 0.35 1.37 19.09
CA ALA A 166 -1.08 1.56 18.82
C ALA A 166 -1.40 3.03 18.47
N LEU A 167 -0.82 3.99 19.21
CA LEU A 167 -0.95 5.41 18.91
C LEU A 167 -0.31 5.77 17.56
N LEU A 168 0.90 5.27 17.28
CA LEU A 168 1.57 5.46 16.00
C LEU A 168 0.72 4.94 14.83
N ASN A 169 0.19 3.72 14.94
CA ASN A 169 -0.68 3.13 13.94
C ASN A 169 -1.95 3.97 13.72
N LEU A 170 -2.55 4.52 14.78
CA LEU A 170 -3.70 5.40 14.68
C LEU A 170 -3.37 6.69 13.91
N ILE A 171 -2.21 7.30 14.17
CA ILE A 171 -1.73 8.48 13.45
C ILE A 171 -1.50 8.15 11.97
N LEU A 172 -0.77 7.08 11.66
CA LEU A 172 -0.48 6.66 10.29
C LEU A 172 -1.76 6.33 9.51
N LYS A 173 -2.73 5.63 10.12
CA LYS A 173 -4.03 5.35 9.50
C LYS A 173 -4.83 6.62 9.20
N ARG A 174 -4.74 7.66 10.05
CA ARG A 174 -5.37 8.96 9.78
C ARG A 174 -4.68 9.67 8.61
N TRP A 175 -3.35 9.67 8.60
CA TRP A 175 -2.54 10.29 7.55
C TRP A 175 -2.77 9.65 6.17
N TRP A 176 -2.79 8.31 6.07
CA TRP A 176 -3.06 7.61 4.81
C TRP A 176 -4.48 7.85 4.30
N ARG A 177 -5.49 7.89 5.18
CA ARG A 177 -6.86 8.26 4.78
C ARG A 177 -6.92 9.68 4.22
N TYR A 178 -6.15 10.61 4.77
CA TYR A 178 -6.05 11.97 4.24
C TYR A 178 -5.40 11.99 2.84
N ILE A 179 -4.28 11.29 2.64
CA ILE A 179 -3.61 11.19 1.33
C ILE A 179 -4.55 10.58 0.28
N ASN A 180 -5.26 9.50 0.62
CA ASN A 180 -6.17 8.84 -0.31
C ASN A 180 -7.34 9.75 -0.73
N ARG A 181 -7.81 10.62 0.17
CA ARG A 181 -8.81 11.65 -0.15
C ARG A 181 -8.26 12.73 -1.08
N LEU A 182 -6.99 13.10 -0.96
CA LEU A 182 -6.38 14.07 -1.88
C LEU A 182 -6.24 13.47 -3.29
N LYS A 183 -5.74 12.24 -3.38
CA LYS A 183 -5.61 11.53 -4.66
C LYS A 183 -6.96 11.29 -5.35
N SER A 184 -8.02 11.02 -4.59
CA SER A 184 -9.35 10.85 -5.18
C SER A 184 -9.92 12.18 -5.69
N LYS A 185 -9.69 13.30 -4.99
CA LYS A 185 -10.07 14.64 -5.46
C LYS A 185 -9.35 15.03 -6.75
N GLU A 186 -8.05 14.81 -6.84
CA GLU A 186 -7.24 15.09 -8.03
C GLU A 186 -7.78 14.31 -9.25
N LYS A 187 -8.00 12.99 -9.10
CA LYS A 187 -8.62 12.16 -10.16
C LYS A 187 -9.99 12.68 -10.58
N ILE A 188 -10.83 13.10 -9.63
CA ILE A 188 -12.15 13.65 -9.93
C ILE A 188 -12.04 14.95 -10.74
N ASP A 189 -11.11 15.82 -10.38
CA ASP A 189 -10.93 17.10 -11.07
C ASP A 189 -10.33 16.94 -12.47
N ASP A 190 -9.44 15.97 -12.68
CA ASP A 190 -8.96 15.61 -14.01
C ASP A 190 -10.06 15.01 -14.88
N VAL A 191 -10.88 14.10 -14.34
CA VAL A 191 -12.06 13.57 -15.04
C VAL A 191 -13.04 14.70 -15.39
N LYS A 192 -13.25 15.67 -14.49
CA LYS A 192 -14.08 16.85 -14.78
C LYS A 192 -13.49 17.72 -15.90
N LYS A 193 -12.17 17.95 -15.91
CA LYS A 193 -11.49 18.70 -17.00
C LYS A 193 -11.66 18.00 -18.34
N VAL A 194 -11.40 16.68 -18.40
CA VAL A 194 -11.59 15.88 -19.62
C VAL A 194 -13.05 15.93 -20.08
N LYS A 195 -14.02 15.78 -19.16
CA LYS A 195 -15.45 15.88 -19.48
C LYS A 195 -15.82 17.24 -20.08
N LYS A 196 -15.25 18.35 -19.58
CA LYS A 196 -15.46 19.70 -20.13
C LYS A 196 -14.90 19.83 -21.55
N VAL A 197 -13.69 19.30 -21.81
CA VAL A 197 -13.08 19.29 -23.15
C VAL A 197 -13.94 18.49 -24.13
N VAL A 198 -14.35 17.26 -23.77
CA VAL A 198 -15.21 16.41 -24.61
C VAL A 198 -16.54 17.09 -24.92
N GLN A 199 -17.16 17.75 -23.93
CA GLN A 199 -18.39 18.50 -24.15
C GLN A 199 -18.20 19.69 -25.11
N LYS A 200 -17.07 20.40 -25.02
CA LYS A 200 -16.72 21.50 -25.94
C LYS A 200 -16.52 20.99 -27.37
N THR A 201 -15.71 19.95 -27.55
CA THR A 201 -15.47 19.31 -28.87
C THR A 201 -16.77 18.77 -29.48
N LYS A 202 -17.66 18.18 -28.66
CA LYS A 202 -18.97 17.71 -29.14
C LYS A 202 -19.87 18.86 -29.64
N LYS A 203 -19.77 20.05 -29.03
CA LYS A 203 -20.49 21.25 -29.53
C LYS A 203 -19.90 21.75 -30.84
N GLU A 204 -18.57 21.86 -30.92
CA GLU A 204 -17.85 22.26 -32.15
C GLU A 204 -18.12 21.30 -33.32
N LEU A 205 -18.17 19.99 -33.06
CA LEU A 205 -18.55 18.97 -34.06
C LEU A 205 -20.00 19.14 -34.54
N LYS A 206 -20.95 19.40 -33.64
CA LYS A 206 -22.34 19.67 -34.03
C LYS A 206 -22.46 20.94 -34.88
N GLU A 207 -21.67 21.97 -34.61
CA GLU A 207 -21.65 23.20 -35.40
C GLU A 207 -21.02 23.00 -36.78
N THR A 208 -19.91 22.28 -36.85
CA THR A 208 -19.25 21.93 -38.12
C THR A 208 -20.14 21.01 -38.98
N GLU A 209 -20.80 20.01 -38.40
CA GLU A 209 -21.81 19.20 -39.10
C GLU A 209 -22.95 20.05 -39.67
N LYS A 210 -23.45 21.03 -38.91
CA LYS A 210 -24.48 21.96 -39.40
C LYS A 210 -23.97 22.78 -40.59
N LYS A 211 -22.73 23.28 -40.53
CA LYS A 211 -22.08 24.02 -41.63
C LYS A 211 -21.93 23.15 -42.88
N ILE A 212 -21.42 21.92 -42.73
CA ILE A 212 -21.28 20.95 -43.83
C ILE A 212 -22.64 20.61 -44.45
N LYS A 213 -23.67 20.36 -43.62
CA LYS A 213 -25.04 20.10 -44.11
C LYS A 213 -25.64 21.29 -44.87
N LYS A 214 -25.30 22.53 -44.48
CA LYS A 214 -25.74 23.73 -45.19
C LYS A 214 -25.02 23.88 -46.53
N ALA A 215 -23.69 23.75 -46.54
CA ALA A 215 -22.89 23.79 -47.76
C ALA A 215 -23.32 22.72 -48.78
N ALA A 216 -23.51 21.47 -48.34
CA ALA A 216 -24.00 20.39 -49.19
C ALA A 216 -25.42 20.65 -49.76
N LYS A 217 -26.27 21.40 -49.06
CA LYS A 217 -27.58 21.82 -49.58
C LYS A 217 -27.45 22.93 -50.63
N GLU A 218 -26.54 23.88 -50.43
CA GLU A 218 -26.27 24.96 -51.38
C GLU A 218 -25.65 24.40 -52.66
N GLU A 219 -24.66 23.52 -52.56
CA GLU A 219 -24.05 22.81 -53.69
C GLU A 219 -25.11 22.00 -54.47
N LYS A 220 -25.99 21.27 -53.78
CA LYS A 220 -27.12 20.57 -54.43
C LYS A 220 -28.06 21.51 -55.17
N LYS A 221 -28.27 22.74 -54.69
CA LYS A 221 -29.10 23.74 -55.39
C LYS A 221 -28.37 24.26 -56.63
N GLU A 222 -27.08 24.56 -56.51
CA GLU A 222 -26.23 25.01 -57.62
C GLU A 222 -26.17 23.96 -58.74
N VAL A 223 -25.94 22.69 -58.39
CA VAL A 223 -25.95 21.57 -59.34
C VAL A 223 -27.31 21.46 -60.04
N LYS A 224 -28.43 21.55 -59.30
CA LYS A 224 -29.77 21.55 -59.90
C LYS A 224 -30.01 22.74 -60.84
N GLN A 225 -29.47 23.92 -60.49
CA GLN A 225 -29.57 25.11 -61.33
C GLN A 225 -28.77 24.94 -62.63
N LYS A 226 -27.50 24.53 -62.54
CA LYS A 226 -26.66 24.22 -63.71
C LYS A 226 -27.28 23.14 -64.60
N GLN A 227 -27.90 22.11 -64.02
CA GLN A 227 -28.65 21.11 -64.79
C GLN A 227 -29.86 21.70 -65.54
N LYS A 228 -30.57 22.67 -64.95
CA LYS A 228 -31.67 23.37 -65.64
C LYS A 228 -31.13 24.25 -66.78
N GLU A 229 -30.08 25.03 -66.54
CA GLU A 229 -29.41 25.87 -67.54
C GLU A 229 -28.90 25.03 -68.72
N TRP A 230 -28.27 23.89 -68.43
CA TRP A 230 -27.83 22.92 -69.44
C TRP A 230 -28.98 22.42 -70.31
N LYS A 231 -30.11 22.02 -69.72
CA LYS A 231 -31.30 21.58 -70.47
C LYS A 231 -31.85 22.68 -71.39
N VAL A 232 -31.81 23.94 -70.94
CA VAL A 232 -32.22 25.09 -71.77
C VAL A 232 -31.27 25.28 -72.96
N LEU A 233 -29.96 25.22 -72.71
CA LEU A 233 -28.92 25.29 -73.76
C LEU A 233 -29.06 24.14 -74.77
N GLU A 234 -29.28 22.92 -74.30
CA GLU A 234 -29.49 21.74 -75.12
C GLU A 234 -30.71 21.89 -76.04
N HIS A 235 -31.83 22.40 -75.50
CA HIS A 235 -33.02 22.70 -76.29
C HIS A 235 -32.79 23.83 -77.32
N ALA A 236 -32.05 24.88 -76.95
CA ALA A 236 -31.67 25.96 -77.86
C ALA A 236 -30.77 25.48 -79.01
N LEU A 237 -29.76 24.66 -78.70
CA LEU A 237 -28.86 24.03 -79.68
C LEU A 237 -29.63 23.11 -80.62
N HIS A 238 -30.54 22.29 -80.09
CA HIS A 238 -31.40 21.42 -80.90
C HIS A 238 -32.26 22.25 -81.87
N ASN A 239 -32.89 23.33 -81.41
CA ASN A 239 -33.68 24.24 -82.25
C ASN A 239 -32.83 24.94 -83.31
N HIS A 240 -31.61 25.38 -82.96
CA HIS A 240 -30.68 25.97 -83.90
C HIS A 240 -30.24 24.96 -84.98
N ARG A 241 -29.92 23.71 -84.59
CA ARG A 241 -29.59 22.63 -85.53
C ARG A 241 -30.75 22.34 -86.49
N LYS A 242 -31.98 22.28 -85.97
CA LYS A 242 -33.20 22.10 -86.76
C LYS A 242 -33.39 23.21 -87.79
N LYS A 243 -33.32 24.48 -87.37
CA LYS A 243 -33.37 25.66 -88.28
C LYS A 243 -32.27 25.62 -89.36
N LYS A 244 -31.04 25.24 -88.99
CA LYS A 244 -29.92 25.15 -89.95
C LYS A 244 -30.18 24.06 -91.00
N ASN A 245 -30.72 22.91 -90.60
CA ASN A 245 -31.11 21.84 -91.50
C ASN A 245 -32.26 22.26 -92.44
N ASP A 246 -33.27 22.95 -91.92
CA ASP A 246 -34.39 23.46 -92.73
C ASP A 246 -33.92 24.50 -93.76
N ASN A 247 -33.03 25.41 -93.37
CA ASN A 247 -32.41 26.37 -94.29
C ASN A 247 -31.54 25.68 -95.36
N HIS A 248 -30.82 24.61 -95.00
CA HIS A 248 -30.04 23.84 -95.97
C HIS A 248 -30.94 23.10 -96.98
N LYS A 249 -32.05 22.51 -96.53
CA LYS A 249 -33.06 21.92 -97.42
C LYS A 249 -33.67 22.95 -98.37
N ASN A 250 -33.99 24.15 -97.86
CA ASN A 250 -34.52 25.23 -98.69
C ASN A 250 -33.50 25.76 -99.71
N ARG A 251 -32.21 25.83 -99.38
CA ARG A 251 -31.16 26.17 -100.35
C ARG A 251 -31.02 25.14 -101.48
N ASN A 252 -31.14 23.85 -101.18
CA ASN A 252 -31.09 22.80 -102.21
C ASN A 252 -32.34 22.82 -103.11
N ARG A 253 -33.50 23.24 -102.59
CA ARG A 253 -34.72 23.43 -103.41
C ARG A 253 -34.62 24.60 -104.39
N LYS A 254 -33.85 25.66 -104.07
CA LYS A 254 -33.64 26.81 -104.98
C LYS A 254 -32.57 26.57 -106.06
N LYS A 255 -31.84 25.45 -106.00
CA LYS A 255 -30.80 25.07 -106.98
C LYS A 255 -31.27 24.01 -107.98
N ARG A 256 -32.51 23.55 -107.87
CA ARG A 256 -33.22 22.74 -108.87
C ARG A 256 -34.23 23.64 -109.57
#